data_AF-A0A963NVC0-F1
#
_entry.id   AF-A0A963NVC0-F1
#
_cell.length_a   1.000
_cell.length_b   1.000
_cell.length_c   1.000
_cell.angle_alpha   90.00
_cell.angle_beta   90.00
_cell.angle_gamma   90.00
#
_symmetry.space_group_name_H-M   'P 1'
#
loop_
_entity.id
_entity.type
_entity.pdbx_description
1 polymer ?
#
loop_
_entity_poly.entity_id
_entity_poly.type
_entity_poly.pdbx_seq_one_letter_code
_entity_poly.pdbx_strand_id
1 'polypeptide(L)'
;PQARPEQIRRLQIHAQSCDAPVFLFRPVAALSEASPAPLRIAVVPTQGWLLEVRIPKRRGASFDDALHLAAMPGNLEGVIPPRLQSVPTPAAVPSNPETSDAWALGRIAPPSTADMHAPH
;
A
#
# COMPACT_ATOMS: atom_id res chain seq x y z
N PRO A 1 -2.37 8.55 -1.32
CA PRO A 1 -2.39 9.02 -2.73
C PRO A 1 -3.52 8.40 -3.59
N GLN A 2 -4.35 9.22 -4.23
CA GLN A 2 -5.40 8.76 -5.17
C GLN A 2 -4.89 8.89 -6.62
N ALA A 3 -4.40 7.79 -7.20
CA ALA A 3 -3.93 7.75 -8.58
C ALA A 3 -5.11 7.65 -9.55
N ARG A 4 -5.00 8.28 -10.73
CA ARG A 4 -6.03 8.21 -11.77
C ARG A 4 -6.15 6.78 -12.33
N PRO A 5 -7.35 6.33 -12.75
CA PRO A 5 -7.56 4.98 -13.28
C PRO A 5 -6.60 4.61 -14.42
N GLU A 6 -6.26 5.54 -15.31
CA GLU A 6 -5.34 5.27 -16.44
C GLU A 6 -3.91 5.00 -15.95
N GLN A 7 -3.46 5.71 -14.91
CA GLN A 7 -2.14 5.51 -14.31
C GLN A 7 -2.05 4.13 -13.65
N ILE A 8 -3.10 3.73 -12.93
CA ILE A 8 -3.20 2.39 -12.32
C ILE A 8 -3.20 1.32 -13.41
N ARG A 9 -3.92 1.53 -14.51
CA ARG A 9 -3.95 0.58 -15.63
C ARG A 9 -2.57 0.41 -16.26
N ARG A 10 -1.83 1.50 -16.50
CA ARG A 10 -0.46 1.44 -17.01
C ARG A 10 0.47 0.70 -16.06
N LEU A 11 0.39 1.01 -14.75
CA LEU A 11 1.16 0.29 -13.73
C LEU A 11 0.87 -1.21 -13.77
N GLN A 12 -0.39 -1.61 -13.89
CA GLN A 12 -0.77 -3.02 -13.97
C GLN A 12 -0.25 -3.72 -15.22
N ILE A 13 -0.22 -3.04 -16.37
CA ILE A 13 0.36 -3.60 -17.60
C ILE A 13 1.86 -3.86 -17.40
N HIS A 14 2.59 -2.90 -16.83
CA HIS A 14 4.01 -3.08 -16.53
C HIS A 14 4.26 -4.13 -15.44
N ALA A 15 3.39 -4.22 -14.43
CA ALA A 15 3.52 -5.22 -13.38
C ALA A 15 3.36 -6.66 -13.89
N GLN A 16 2.64 -6.87 -15.02
CA GLN A 16 2.49 -8.22 -15.61
C GLN A 16 3.80 -8.78 -16.17
N SER A 17 4.76 -7.92 -16.53
CA SER A 17 6.09 -8.34 -16.98
C SER A 17 7.10 -8.49 -15.84
N CYS A 18 6.69 -8.26 -14.59
CA CYS A 18 7.58 -8.45 -13.44
C CYS A 18 7.56 -9.91 -12.99
N ASP A 19 8.74 -10.47 -12.70
CA ASP A 19 8.88 -11.79 -12.07
C ASP A 19 8.67 -11.77 -10.55
N ALA A 20 8.06 -10.69 -10.04
CA ALA A 20 7.83 -10.46 -8.62
C ALA A 20 6.42 -9.90 -8.38
N PRO A 21 5.81 -10.17 -7.21
CA PRO A 21 4.50 -9.64 -6.89
C PRO A 21 4.56 -8.11 -6.71
N VAL A 22 3.61 -7.42 -7.35
CA VAL A 22 3.45 -5.97 -7.23
C VAL A 22 2.17 -5.66 -6.44
N PHE A 23 2.33 -4.90 -5.36
CA PHE A 23 1.23 -4.49 -4.49
C PHE A 23 0.95 -3.00 -4.64
N LEU A 24 -0.33 -2.63 -4.76
CA LEU A 24 -0.79 -1.25 -4.75
C LEU A 24 -1.62 -1.00 -3.50
N PHE A 25 -1.11 -0.17 -2.60
CA PHE A 25 -1.83 0.24 -1.39
C PHE A 25 -2.73 1.43 -1.69
N ARG A 26 -3.98 1.34 -1.25
CA ARG A 26 -5.03 2.34 -1.49
C ARG A 26 -5.85 2.55 -0.22
N PRO A 27 -6.43 3.74 -0.02
CA PRO A 27 -7.35 3.97 1.11
C PRO A 27 -8.55 3.03 1.03
N VAL A 28 -9.11 2.65 2.19
CA VAL A 28 -10.25 1.73 2.28
C VAL A 28 -11.48 2.25 1.52
N ALA A 29 -11.65 3.57 1.41
CA ALA A 29 -12.72 4.20 0.64
C ALA A 29 -12.73 3.79 -0.85
N ALA A 30 -11.57 3.42 -1.40
CA ALA A 30 -11.44 2.99 -2.79
C ALA A 30 -11.85 1.52 -3.02
N LEU A 31 -12.33 0.80 -2.00
CA LEU A 31 -12.74 -0.60 -2.10
C LEU A 31 -13.91 -0.79 -3.08
N SER A 32 -14.85 0.15 -3.11
CA SER A 32 -16.03 0.16 -3.98
C SER A 32 -15.72 0.53 -5.43
N GLU A 33 -14.60 1.20 -5.70
CA GLU A 33 -14.21 1.59 -7.05
C GLU A 33 -13.83 0.36 -7.88
N ALA A 34 -14.12 0.36 -9.19
CA ALA A 34 -13.68 -0.70 -10.08
C ALA A 34 -12.14 -0.80 -10.12
N SER A 35 -11.61 -2.03 -10.17
CA SER A 35 -10.17 -2.26 -10.26
C SER A 35 -9.86 -3.48 -11.13
N PRO A 36 -8.88 -3.41 -12.05
CA PRO A 36 -8.48 -4.57 -12.84
C PRO A 36 -7.59 -5.57 -12.07
N ALA A 37 -7.29 -5.34 -10.78
CA ALA A 37 -6.42 -6.22 -10.01
C ALA A 37 -7.00 -7.65 -9.92
N PRO A 38 -6.16 -8.70 -10.06
CA PRO A 38 -6.61 -10.10 -9.95
C PRO A 38 -6.98 -10.49 -8.52
N LEU A 39 -6.43 -9.79 -7.52
CA LEU A 39 -6.70 -9.96 -6.09
C LEU A 39 -6.82 -8.58 -5.44
N ARG A 40 -7.85 -8.40 -4.61
CA ARG A 40 -8.04 -7.23 -3.74
C ARG A 40 -8.31 -7.70 -2.34
N ILE A 41 -7.66 -7.04 -1.40
CA ILE A 41 -7.72 -7.38 0.02
C ILE A 41 -7.98 -6.09 0.80
N ALA A 42 -8.86 -6.17 1.80
CA ALA A 42 -8.97 -5.18 2.86
C ALA A 42 -8.33 -5.76 4.12
N VAL A 43 -7.45 -4.99 4.76
CA VAL A 43 -6.71 -5.41 5.95
C VAL A 43 -7.03 -4.44 7.08
N VAL A 44 -7.43 -4.98 8.22
CA VAL A 44 -7.67 -4.23 9.45
C VAL A 44 -6.74 -4.78 10.53
N PRO A 45 -5.83 -3.96 11.08
CA PRO A 45 -5.07 -4.37 12.25
C PRO A 45 -6.01 -4.49 13.45
N THR A 46 -5.86 -5.60 14.18
CA THR A 46 -6.59 -5.91 15.41
C THR A 46 -5.59 -6.03 16.58
N GLN A 47 -6.03 -6.57 17.71
CA GLN A 47 -5.20 -6.68 18.90
C GLN A 47 -4.05 -7.68 18.72
N GLY A 48 -2.93 -7.43 19.42
CA GLY A 48 -1.87 -8.44 19.60
C GLY A 48 -1.24 -8.94 18.29
N TRP A 49 -0.95 -8.03 17.36
CA TRP A 49 -0.38 -8.37 16.04
C TRP A 49 -1.25 -9.27 15.18
N LEU A 50 -2.57 -9.26 15.37
CA LEU A 50 -3.49 -9.99 14.51
C LEU A 50 -4.07 -9.07 13.43
N LEU A 51 -4.19 -9.57 12.21
CA LEU A 51 -4.83 -8.88 11.08
C LEU A 51 -6.13 -9.59 10.74
N GLU A 52 -7.22 -8.83 10.71
CA GLU A 52 -8.44 -9.27 10.03
C GLU A 52 -8.33 -8.91 8.55
N VAL A 53 -8.53 -9.90 7.69
CA VAL A 53 -8.31 -9.81 6.25
C VAL A 53 -9.57 -10.25 5.51
N ARG A 54 -10.15 -9.34 4.73
CA ARG A 54 -11.29 -9.63 3.84
C ARG A 54 -10.85 -9.64 2.38
N ILE A 55 -11.42 -10.53 1.57
CA ILE A 55 -11.07 -10.70 0.16
C ILE A 55 -12.27 -10.34 -0.73
N PRO A 56 -12.55 -9.05 -0.98
CA PRO A 56 -13.68 -8.63 -1.81
C PRO A 56 -13.54 -9.00 -3.29
N LYS A 57 -12.32 -9.31 -3.76
CA LYS A 57 -12.10 -9.76 -5.13
C LYS A 57 -10.93 -10.73 -5.21
N ARG A 58 -11.14 -11.87 -5.84
CA ARG A 58 -10.08 -12.81 -6.23
C ARG A 58 -10.43 -13.49 -7.55
N ARG A 59 -9.43 -14.06 -8.23
CA ARG A 59 -9.67 -14.95 -9.36
C ARG A 59 -10.21 -16.30 -8.86
N GLY A 60 -11.29 -16.79 -9.46
CA GLY A 60 -11.93 -18.07 -9.11
C GLY A 60 -13.12 -17.89 -8.17
N ALA A 61 -13.33 -18.87 -7.27
CA ALA A 61 -14.41 -18.84 -6.28
C ALA A 61 -14.28 -17.63 -5.34
N SER A 62 -15.43 -17.07 -4.92
CA SER A 62 -15.46 -16.02 -3.89
C SER A 62 -14.94 -16.56 -2.56
N PHE A 63 -14.54 -15.63 -1.69
CA PHE A 63 -14.20 -15.93 -0.31
C PHE A 63 -14.81 -14.83 0.55
N ASP A 64 -15.95 -15.15 1.16
CA ASP A 64 -16.80 -14.17 1.83
C ASP A 64 -16.51 -14.08 3.34
N ASP A 65 -15.76 -15.05 3.87
CA ASP A 65 -15.33 -15.06 5.27
C ASP A 65 -14.16 -14.09 5.56
N ALA A 66 -13.92 -13.83 6.84
CA ALA A 66 -12.76 -13.10 7.30
C ALA A 66 -11.60 -14.06 7.65
N LEU A 67 -10.41 -13.78 7.14
CA LEU A 67 -9.17 -14.45 7.52
C LEU A 67 -8.52 -13.71 8.69
N HIS A 68 -7.99 -14.46 9.65
CA HIS A 68 -7.22 -13.91 10.76
C HIS A 68 -5.77 -14.34 10.61
N LEU A 69 -4.86 -13.37 10.38
CA LEU A 69 -3.45 -13.62 10.11
C LEU A 69 -2.57 -13.00 11.18
N ALA A 70 -1.59 -13.74 11.69
CA ALA A 70 -0.54 -13.15 12.52
C ALA A 70 0.35 -12.23 11.67
N ALA A 71 0.51 -10.97 12.09
CA ALA A 71 1.41 -9.99 11.50
C ALA A 71 2.84 -10.10 12.06
N MET A 72 3.02 -10.72 13.21
CA MET A 72 4.33 -10.91 13.83
C MET A 72 5.11 -11.96 13.03
N PRO A 73 6.25 -11.60 12.41
CA PRO A 73 7.08 -12.59 11.75
C PRO A 73 7.80 -13.41 12.82
N GLY A 74 7.84 -14.74 12.67
CA GLY A 74 8.29 -15.65 13.72
C GLY A 74 9.74 -15.43 14.17
N ASN A 75 10.60 -14.87 13.33
CA ASN A 75 11.98 -14.54 13.70
C ASN A 75 12.09 -13.32 14.63
N LEU A 76 11.02 -12.53 14.78
CA LEU A 76 10.99 -11.35 15.64
C LEU A 76 10.37 -11.63 17.03
N GLU A 77 9.66 -12.74 17.22
CA GLU A 77 9.01 -13.05 18.50
C GLU A 77 10.00 -13.07 19.68
N GLY A 78 11.19 -13.64 19.49
CA GLY A 78 12.21 -13.74 20.54
C GLY A 78 13.07 -12.48 20.76
N VAL A 79 12.96 -11.48 19.88
CA VAL A 79 13.80 -10.27 19.90
C VAL A 79 12.97 -9.02 20.22
N ILE A 80 11.64 -9.11 20.10
CA ILE A 80 10.75 -7.98 20.31
C ILE A 80 10.61 -7.66 21.81
N PRO A 81 10.85 -6.38 22.19
CA PRO A 81 10.61 -5.92 23.55
C PRO A 81 9.16 -6.21 23.99
N PRO A 82 8.91 -6.63 25.25
CA PRO A 82 7.57 -6.96 25.74
C PRO A 82 6.51 -5.88 25.48
N ARG A 83 6.91 -4.60 25.58
CA ARG A 83 6.03 -3.44 25.31
C ARG A 83 5.53 -3.33 23.87
N LEU A 84 6.18 -4.00 22.93
CA LEU A 84 5.79 -4.03 21.52
C LEU A 84 5.04 -5.32 21.18
N GLN A 85 4.95 -6.31 22.09
CA GLN A 85 4.18 -7.54 21.86
C GLN A 85 2.67 -7.28 21.90
N SER A 86 2.22 -6.28 22.65
CA SER A 86 0.87 -5.75 22.57
C SER A 86 0.88 -4.43 21.81
N VAL A 87 0.54 -4.45 20.52
CA VAL A 87 0.19 -3.22 19.82
C VAL A 87 -1.20 -2.81 20.32
N PRO A 88 -1.35 -1.61 20.92
CA PRO A 88 -2.67 -1.11 21.29
C PRO A 88 -3.54 -1.04 20.04
N THR A 89 -4.82 -1.39 20.16
CA THR A 89 -5.80 -1.16 19.08
C THR A 89 -5.63 0.27 18.60
N PRO A 90 -5.41 0.53 17.29
CA PRO A 90 -5.35 1.90 16.81
C PRO A 90 -6.67 2.57 17.18
N ALA A 91 -6.62 3.58 18.06
CA ALA A 91 -7.74 4.48 18.21
C ALA A 91 -8.07 5.00 16.81
N ALA A 92 -9.35 4.90 16.41
CA ALA A 92 -9.82 5.21 15.06
C ALA A 92 -9.05 6.41 14.50
N VAL A 93 -8.18 6.17 13.51
CA VAL A 93 -7.33 7.20 12.95
C VAL A 93 -8.29 8.25 12.38
N PRO A 94 -8.30 9.50 12.85
CA PRO A 94 -9.08 10.53 12.19
C PRO A 94 -8.61 10.54 10.73
N SER A 95 -9.56 10.52 9.80
CA SER A 95 -9.32 10.60 8.37
C SER A 95 -8.67 11.93 8.06
N ASN A 96 -7.36 12.03 8.29
CA ASN A 96 -6.60 13.19 7.89
C ASN A 96 -6.59 13.15 6.35
N PRO A 97 -7.02 14.22 5.66
CA PRO A 97 -6.86 14.28 4.22
C PRO A 97 -5.36 14.26 3.94
N GLU A 98 -4.83 13.09 3.63
CA GLU A 98 -3.43 12.89 3.29
C GLU A 98 -3.10 13.84 2.13
N THR A 99 -2.21 14.79 2.44
CA THR A 99 -1.85 15.92 1.58
C THR A 99 -1.45 15.44 0.19
N SER A 100 -1.89 16.20 -0.81
CA SER A 100 -1.77 15.96 -2.25
C SER A 100 -0.33 15.98 -2.80
N ASP A 101 0.71 15.82 -1.98
CA ASP A 101 2.11 15.97 -2.36
C ASP A 101 2.91 14.65 -2.41
N ALA A 102 2.23 13.52 -2.61
CA ALA A 102 2.89 12.24 -2.89
C ALA A 102 3.59 12.17 -4.28
N TRP A 103 3.50 13.24 -5.10
CA TRP A 103 4.08 13.31 -6.45
C TRP A 103 5.61 13.53 -6.47
N ALA A 104 6.28 13.63 -5.31
CA ALA A 104 7.70 13.95 -5.22
C ALA A 104 8.66 12.76 -5.38
N LEU A 105 8.20 11.50 -5.24
CA LEU A 105 9.08 10.33 -5.12
C LEU A 105 9.59 9.72 -6.46
N GLY A 106 9.48 10.42 -7.59
CA GLY A 106 9.88 9.83 -8.88
C GLY A 106 10.33 10.78 -9.98
N ARG A 107 10.52 12.07 -9.70
CA ARG A 107 11.11 12.99 -10.70
C ARG A 107 12.62 13.05 -10.51
N ILE A 108 13.36 12.69 -11.56
CA ILE A 108 14.75 13.13 -11.72
C ILE A 108 14.70 14.66 -11.77
N ALA A 109 15.46 15.33 -10.88
CA ALA A 109 15.56 16.78 -10.90
C ALA A 109 16.00 17.23 -12.32
N PRO A 110 15.37 18.23 -12.94
CA PRO A 110 15.90 18.77 -14.19
C PRO A 110 17.34 19.24 -13.94
N PRO A 111 18.28 19.02 -14.88
CA PRO A 111 19.63 19.54 -14.73
C PRO A 111 19.53 21.05 -14.53
N SER A 112 20.14 21.55 -13.45
CA SER A 112 20.26 22.97 -13.20
C SER A 112 21.00 23.60 -14.37
N THR A 113 20.32 24.40 -15.19
CA THR A 113 20.96 25.29 -16.16
C THR A 113 21.51 26.48 -15.40
N ALA A 114 22.59 26.25 -14.66
CA ALA A 114 23.39 27.27 -14.02
C ALA A 114 24.86 26.92 -14.29
N ASP A 115 25.26 27.02 -15.55
CA ASP A 115 26.59 27.50 -15.92
C ASP A 115 26.63 27.72 -17.43
N MET A 116 26.45 28.96 -17.84
CA MET A 116 26.99 29.45 -19.10
C MET A 116 27.75 30.74 -18.78
N HIS A 117 28.96 30.55 -18.28
CA HIS A 117 30.01 31.56 -18.33
C HIS A 117 30.29 31.86 -19.81
N ALA A 118 29.90 33.03 -20.29
CA ALA A 118 30.32 33.53 -21.59
C ALA A 118 31.55 34.43 -21.40
N PRO A 119 32.71 34.11 -21.98
CA PRO A 119 33.78 35.08 -22.17
C PRO A 119 33.60 35.76 -23.53
N HIS A 120 33.47 37.09 -23.55
CA HIS A 120 34.47 38.02 -24.08
C HIS A 120 34.01 39.48 -24.01
#